data_AF-A0A9N9SLS3-F1
#
_entry.id   AF-A0A9N9SLS3-F1
#
_cell.length_a   1.000
_cell.length_b   1.000
_cell.length_c   1.000
_cell.angle_alpha   90.00
_cell.angle_beta   90.00
_cell.angle_gamma   90.00
#
_symmetry.space_group_name_H-M   'P 1'
#
loop_
_entity.id
_entity.type
_entity.pdbx_description
1 polymer ?
#
loop_
_entity_poly.entity_id
_entity_poly.type
_entity_poly.pdbx_seq_one_letter_code
_entity_poly.pdbx_strand_id
1 'polypeptide(L)'
;MKDKNILKSLKTSRQLAAESTFLLNGIYGQNLTQDFRCNILNKLRNDDISEICRKDDLILRYGAFIYEKYGSIKNELIRQSRRQLERITIELTKGNTNIYKLIDALTPERFDAVVSATKSFCSTSTEVAKRTEFGIRSLTLKIGYSIKKCIGIEKELCLRKGDLKRNDILLGFLSILDLKWSVRISSYASATLQSRKLNSVDSLPITGDLIKLSKSLEFMIEETKNDDMKRKKSSQNWSELKSLTLSRSFFPMKEDQEKLQE
;
A
#
# COMPACT_ATOMS: atom_id res chain seq x y z
N MET A 1 -19.33 50.06 -14.34
CA MET A 1 -18.05 49.53 -13.78
C MET A 1 -18.30 48.66 -12.54
N LYS A 2 -19.30 47.78 -12.59
CA LYS A 2 -19.60 46.68 -11.67
C LYS A 2 -20.05 45.54 -12.58
N ASP A 3 -19.69 44.30 -12.28
CA ASP A 3 -20.16 43.03 -12.91
C ASP A 3 -19.05 42.04 -13.28
N LYS A 4 -17.76 42.41 -13.20
CA LYS A 4 -16.65 41.45 -13.46
C LYS A 4 -16.20 40.62 -12.24
N ASN A 5 -16.78 40.83 -11.06
CA ASN A 5 -16.39 40.12 -9.83
C ASN A 5 -17.36 39.01 -9.39
N ILE A 6 -18.51 38.84 -10.04
CA ILE A 6 -19.50 37.81 -9.65
C ILE A 6 -19.21 36.45 -10.31
N LEU A 7 -18.39 36.42 -11.38
CA LEU A 7 -18.06 35.18 -12.10
C LEU A 7 -16.87 34.37 -11.56
N LYS A 8 -16.21 34.80 -10.47
CA LYS A 8 -15.06 34.09 -9.90
C LYS A 8 -15.41 32.95 -8.92
N SER A 9 -16.68 32.69 -8.62
CA SER A 9 -17.09 31.65 -7.66
C SER A 9 -17.97 30.54 -8.24
N LEU A 10 -18.12 30.44 -9.56
CA LEU A 10 -18.87 29.33 -10.17
C LEU A 10 -18.06 28.04 -10.03
N LYS A 11 -18.39 27.26 -8.98
CA LYS A 11 -17.86 25.91 -8.77
C LYS A 11 -18.00 25.13 -10.08
N THR A 12 -16.92 24.44 -10.48
CA THR A 12 -16.93 23.65 -11.71
C THR A 12 -18.04 22.60 -11.69
N SER A 13 -18.61 22.24 -12.85
CA SER A 13 -19.66 21.21 -12.98
C SER A 13 -19.31 19.90 -12.25
N ARG A 14 -18.02 19.51 -12.24
CA ARG A 14 -17.52 18.38 -11.45
C ARG A 14 -17.59 18.59 -9.94
N GLN A 15 -17.29 19.79 -9.44
CA GLN A 15 -17.40 20.11 -8.01
C GLN A 15 -18.86 20.17 -7.57
N LEU A 16 -19.74 20.74 -8.40
CA LEU A 16 -21.19 20.73 -8.18
C LEU A 16 -21.75 19.30 -8.18
N ALA A 17 -21.31 18.44 -9.11
CA ALA A 17 -21.68 17.03 -9.14
C ALA A 17 -21.11 16.25 -7.94
N ALA A 18 -19.89 16.57 -7.49
CA ALA A 18 -19.33 15.98 -6.27
C ALA A 18 -20.13 16.39 -5.03
N GLU A 19 -20.46 17.66 -4.88
CA GLU A 19 -21.27 18.17 -3.76
C GLU A 19 -22.71 17.65 -3.80
N SER A 20 -23.34 17.59 -4.97
CA SER A 20 -24.68 17.02 -5.13
C SER A 20 -24.70 15.52 -4.85
N THR A 21 -23.70 14.77 -5.33
CA THR A 21 -23.57 13.35 -4.99
C THR A 21 -23.27 13.16 -3.51
N PHE A 22 -22.58 14.07 -2.82
CA PHE A 22 -22.38 14.00 -1.37
C PHE A 22 -23.68 14.20 -0.59
N LEU A 23 -24.52 15.16 -0.98
CA LEU A 23 -25.85 15.36 -0.38
C LEU A 23 -26.79 14.20 -0.69
N LEU A 24 -26.72 13.65 -1.90
CA LEU A 24 -27.48 12.45 -2.26
C LEU A 24 -27.04 11.26 -1.39
N ASN A 25 -25.74 11.10 -1.13
CA ASN A 25 -25.20 9.95 -0.43
C ASN A 25 -25.68 9.79 1.02
N GLY A 26 -26.11 10.83 1.71
CA GLY A 26 -26.54 10.63 3.10
C GLY A 26 -28.05 10.61 3.30
N ILE A 27 -28.85 10.78 2.24
CA ILE A 27 -30.23 10.26 2.20
C ILE A 27 -30.20 8.74 2.43
N TYR A 28 -29.19 8.08 1.86
CA TYR A 28 -28.92 6.66 2.01
C TYR A 28 -28.21 6.37 3.37
N GLY A 29 -28.64 5.33 4.09
CA GLY A 29 -27.98 4.86 5.33
C GLY A 29 -28.48 5.48 6.65
N GLN A 30 -29.61 6.18 6.66
CA GLN A 30 -30.23 6.68 7.91
C GLN A 30 -30.86 5.57 8.76
N ASN A 31 -31.37 4.51 8.11
CA ASN A 31 -31.92 3.34 8.77
C ASN A 31 -31.06 2.13 8.46
N LEU A 32 -30.56 1.43 9.50
CA LEU A 32 -29.99 0.10 9.31
C LEU A 32 -31.13 -0.84 8.91
N THR A 33 -31.35 -1.03 7.60
CA THR A 33 -32.33 -1.97 7.07
C THR A 33 -32.10 -3.35 7.69
N GLN A 34 -33.19 -4.03 8.07
CA GLN A 34 -33.09 -5.38 8.65
C GLN A 34 -32.31 -6.34 7.73
N ASP A 35 -32.43 -6.16 6.42
CA ASP A 35 -31.69 -6.92 5.40
C ASP A 35 -30.17 -6.68 5.45
N PHE A 36 -29.73 -5.44 5.76
CA PHE A 36 -28.31 -5.13 5.96
C PHE A 36 -27.78 -5.87 7.19
N ARG A 37 -28.54 -5.90 8.28
CA ARG A 37 -28.16 -6.63 9.50
C ARG A 37 -28.05 -8.12 9.22
N CYS A 38 -29.03 -8.71 8.56
CA CYS A 38 -29.04 -10.15 8.26
C CYS A 38 -27.98 -10.58 7.24
N ASN A 39 -27.74 -9.78 6.19
CA ASN A 39 -26.85 -10.17 5.10
C ASN A 39 -25.38 -9.76 5.28
N ILE A 40 -25.13 -8.73 6.09
CA ILE A 40 -23.77 -8.19 6.29
C ILE A 40 -23.35 -8.35 7.74
N LEU A 41 -24.15 -7.90 8.72
CA LEU A 41 -23.75 -7.92 10.13
C LEU A 41 -23.72 -9.33 10.75
N ASN A 42 -24.71 -10.16 10.45
CA ASN A 42 -24.85 -11.50 11.03
C ASN A 42 -23.97 -12.54 10.33
N LYS A 43 -23.51 -12.26 9.11
CA LYS A 43 -22.61 -13.15 8.34
C LYS A 43 -21.12 -12.81 8.54
N LEU A 44 -20.79 -11.92 9.48
CA LEU A 44 -19.41 -11.64 9.85
C LEU A 44 -18.84 -12.77 10.71
N ARG A 45 -17.60 -13.16 10.42
CA ARG A 45 -16.80 -14.02 11.32
C ARG A 45 -16.60 -13.31 12.65
N ASN A 46 -16.79 -13.99 13.78
CA ASN A 46 -16.55 -13.41 15.11
C ASN A 46 -15.04 -13.27 15.37
N ASP A 47 -14.46 -12.16 14.93
CA ASP A 47 -13.08 -11.75 15.22
C ASP A 47 -13.12 -10.39 15.94
N ASP A 48 -12.02 -9.94 16.54
CA ASP A 48 -11.89 -8.61 17.19
C ASP A 48 -12.32 -7.45 16.26
N ILE A 49 -12.08 -7.61 14.96
CA ILE A 49 -12.50 -6.68 13.90
C ILE A 49 -14.04 -6.55 13.87
N SER A 50 -14.74 -7.67 14.05
CA SER A 50 -16.21 -7.74 14.06
C SER A 50 -16.83 -7.23 15.35
N GLU A 51 -16.05 -7.03 16.41
CA GLU A 51 -16.50 -6.32 17.60
C GLU A 51 -16.46 -4.81 17.37
N ILE A 52 -15.37 -4.31 16.78
CA ILE A 52 -15.19 -2.90 16.41
C ILE A 52 -16.24 -2.46 15.38
N CYS A 53 -16.59 -3.36 14.46
CA CYS A 53 -17.74 -3.26 13.56
C CYS A 53 -19.02 -2.75 14.19
N ARG A 54 -19.35 -3.27 15.37
CA ARG A 54 -20.61 -2.98 16.02
C ARG A 54 -20.54 -1.67 16.80
N LYS A 55 -19.34 -1.18 17.12
CA LYS A 55 -19.10 0.00 17.96
C LYS A 55 -18.98 1.31 17.18
N ASP A 56 -18.50 1.28 15.94
CA ASP A 56 -18.30 2.49 15.14
C ASP A 56 -19.50 2.82 14.23
N ASP A 57 -20.28 3.82 14.64
CA ASP A 57 -21.47 4.31 13.95
C ASP A 57 -21.17 4.79 12.51
N LEU A 58 -20.02 5.44 12.30
CA LEU A 58 -19.68 6.00 11.00
C LEU A 58 -19.31 4.90 9.98
N ILE A 59 -18.65 3.83 10.44
CA ILE A 59 -18.38 2.64 9.61
C ILE A 59 -19.67 1.88 9.30
N LEU A 60 -20.60 1.78 10.26
CA LEU A 60 -21.91 1.17 10.04
C LEU A 60 -22.72 1.92 8.99
N ARG A 61 -22.79 3.26 9.09
CA ARG A 61 -23.45 4.10 8.09
C ARG A 61 -22.81 4.00 6.72
N TYR A 62 -21.48 3.94 6.64
CA TYR A 62 -20.77 3.68 5.39
C TYR A 62 -21.16 2.33 4.77
N GLY A 63 -21.28 1.28 5.57
CA GLY A 63 -21.75 -0.03 5.12
C GLY A 63 -23.19 0.02 4.59
N ALA A 64 -24.09 0.66 5.33
CA ALA A 64 -25.48 0.84 4.95
C ALA A 64 -25.61 1.64 3.64
N PHE A 65 -24.85 2.73 3.52
CA PHE A 65 -24.78 3.56 2.32
C PHE A 65 -24.41 2.74 1.06
N ILE A 66 -23.38 1.90 1.14
CA ILE A 66 -22.95 1.09 -0.01
C ILE A 66 -23.95 -0.02 -0.29
N TYR A 67 -24.54 -0.61 0.75
CA TYR A 67 -25.56 -1.63 0.59
C TYR A 67 -26.80 -1.09 -0.13
N GLU A 68 -27.24 0.11 0.21
CA GLU A 68 -28.38 0.75 -0.46
C GLU A 68 -28.06 1.09 -1.93
N LYS A 69 -26.79 1.44 -2.22
CA LYS A 69 -26.34 1.74 -3.57
C LYS A 69 -26.21 0.52 -4.49
N TYR A 70 -25.72 -0.61 -3.98
CA TYR A 70 -25.38 -1.79 -4.80
C TYR A 70 -26.26 -3.02 -4.53
N GLY A 71 -27.10 -2.98 -3.50
CA GLY A 71 -27.95 -4.08 -3.07
C GLY A 71 -27.17 -5.33 -2.65
N SER A 72 -27.87 -6.47 -2.65
CA SER A 72 -27.35 -7.77 -2.22
C SER A 72 -26.27 -8.37 -3.13
N ILE A 73 -26.10 -7.84 -4.35
CA ILE A 73 -25.19 -8.38 -5.37
C ILE A 73 -23.72 -8.26 -4.93
N LYS A 74 -23.37 -7.20 -4.21
CA LYS A 74 -21.97 -6.88 -3.83
C LYS A 74 -21.69 -7.01 -2.34
N ASN A 75 -22.44 -7.86 -1.64
CA ASN A 75 -22.30 -8.07 -0.19
C ASN A 75 -20.87 -8.38 0.26
N GLU A 76 -20.14 -9.19 -0.51
CA GLU A 76 -18.76 -9.54 -0.17
C GLU A 76 -17.81 -8.34 -0.28
N LEU A 77 -17.96 -7.52 -1.33
CA LEU A 77 -17.17 -6.30 -1.49
C LEU A 77 -17.49 -5.28 -0.39
N ILE A 78 -18.75 -5.20 0.03
CA ILE A 78 -19.16 -4.34 1.14
C ILE A 78 -18.48 -4.80 2.43
N ARG A 79 -18.57 -6.10 2.76
CA ARG A 79 -17.89 -6.68 3.92
C ARG A 79 -16.38 -6.41 3.90
N GLN A 80 -15.73 -6.59 2.76
CA GLN A 80 -14.30 -6.36 2.61
C GLN A 80 -13.92 -4.89 2.79
N SER A 81 -14.63 -3.97 2.13
CA SER A 81 -14.35 -2.53 2.22
C SER A 81 -14.54 -2.00 3.65
N ARG A 82 -15.57 -2.47 4.34
CA ARG A 82 -15.85 -2.15 5.73
C ARG A 82 -14.75 -2.70 6.65
N ARG A 83 -14.34 -3.96 6.46
CA ARG A 83 -13.22 -4.59 7.18
C ARG A 83 -11.89 -3.87 6.98
N GLN A 84 -11.65 -3.30 5.80
CA GLN A 84 -10.45 -2.49 5.57
C GLN A 84 -10.45 -1.21 6.43
N LEU A 85 -11.58 -0.50 6.51
CA LEU A 85 -11.70 0.69 7.37
C LEU A 85 -11.55 0.35 8.86
N GLU A 86 -12.08 -0.79 9.29
CA GLU A 86 -11.96 -1.24 10.68
C GLU A 86 -10.52 -1.55 11.05
N ARG A 87 -9.81 -2.27 10.17
CA ARG A 87 -8.39 -2.58 10.40
C ARG A 87 -7.56 -1.31 10.50
N ILE A 88 -7.85 -0.30 9.68
CA ILE A 88 -7.18 1.00 9.79
C ILE A 88 -7.51 1.66 11.13
N THR A 89 -8.75 1.56 11.59
CA THR A 89 -9.17 2.11 12.90
C THR A 89 -8.43 1.41 14.05
N ILE A 90 -8.24 0.10 13.98
CA ILE A 90 -7.40 -0.67 14.92
C ILE A 90 -5.94 -0.20 14.89
N GLU A 91 -5.37 -0.01 13.70
CA GLU A 91 -4.00 0.48 13.58
C GLU A 91 -3.86 1.93 14.12
N LEU A 92 -4.90 2.74 13.98
CA LEU A 92 -4.97 4.09 14.55
C LEU A 92 -5.03 4.07 16.08
N THR A 93 -5.79 3.15 16.68
CA THR A 93 -5.91 3.03 18.14
C THR A 93 -4.62 2.51 18.77
N LYS A 94 -3.88 1.64 18.07
CA LYS A 94 -2.53 1.22 18.50
C LYS A 94 -1.53 2.37 18.49
N GLY A 95 -1.62 3.26 17.51
CA GLY A 95 -0.69 4.38 17.34
C GLY A 95 -1.00 5.60 18.21
N ASN A 96 -2.25 5.77 18.66
CA ASN A 96 -2.68 6.95 19.43
C ASN A 96 -3.71 6.59 20.49
N THR A 97 -3.47 7.03 21.73
CA THR A 97 -4.36 6.79 22.87
C THR A 97 -5.69 7.56 22.82
N ASN A 98 -5.77 8.61 22.00
CA ASN A 98 -6.95 9.51 21.90
C ASN A 98 -7.83 9.25 20.66
N ILE A 99 -7.71 8.09 20.01
CA ILE A 99 -8.53 7.71 18.85
C ILE A 99 -9.25 6.41 19.19
N TYR A 100 -10.57 6.47 19.33
CA TYR A 100 -11.40 5.28 19.59
C TYR A 100 -12.32 4.95 18.41
N LYS A 101 -12.75 5.97 17.66
CA LYS A 101 -13.59 5.82 16.47
C LYS A 101 -12.95 6.46 15.25
N LEU A 102 -13.35 6.01 14.06
CA LEU A 102 -12.84 6.57 12.80
C LEU A 102 -13.11 8.08 12.70
N ILE A 103 -14.24 8.54 13.25
CA ILE A 103 -14.60 9.96 13.30
C ILE A 103 -13.56 10.82 14.05
N ASP A 104 -12.92 10.29 15.09
CA ASP A 104 -11.93 11.02 15.89
C ASP A 104 -10.62 11.23 15.13
N ALA A 105 -10.37 10.40 14.11
CA ALA A 105 -9.21 10.49 13.24
C ALA A 105 -9.43 11.46 12.06
N LEU A 106 -10.67 11.85 11.75
CA LEU A 106 -11.02 12.75 10.64
C LEU A 106 -10.77 14.24 11.01
N THR A 107 -9.55 14.55 11.41
CA THR A 107 -9.10 15.89 11.75
C THR A 107 -7.81 16.21 10.98
N PRO A 108 -7.63 17.41 10.39
CA PRO A 108 -6.45 17.78 9.61
C PRO A 108 -5.11 17.43 10.27
N GLU A 109 -4.99 17.68 11.57
CA GLU A 109 -3.79 17.40 12.38
C GLU A 109 -3.42 15.92 12.42
N ARG A 110 -4.43 15.04 12.35
CA ARG A 110 -4.26 13.58 12.45
C ARG A 110 -4.05 12.92 11.07
N PHE A 111 -3.93 13.70 10.00
CA PHE A 111 -3.77 13.18 8.65
C PHE A 111 -2.56 12.26 8.49
N ASP A 112 -1.40 12.64 9.04
CA ASP A 112 -0.21 11.81 8.94
C ASP A 112 -0.36 10.49 9.72
N ALA A 113 -1.15 10.48 10.81
CA ALA A 113 -1.49 9.24 11.53
C ALA A 113 -2.41 8.32 10.70
N VAL A 114 -3.36 8.87 9.95
CA VAL A 114 -4.20 8.09 9.02
C VAL A 114 -3.35 7.49 7.90
N VAL A 115 -2.39 8.26 7.39
CA VAL A 115 -1.45 7.77 6.37
C VAL A 115 -0.53 6.68 6.93
N SER A 116 0.01 6.83 8.14
CA SER A 116 0.87 5.82 8.75
C SER A 116 0.11 4.53 9.06
N ALA A 117 -1.10 4.62 9.62
CA ALA A 117 -1.97 3.47 9.86
C ALA A 117 -2.31 2.72 8.56
N THR A 118 -2.60 3.46 7.48
CA THR A 118 -2.86 2.87 6.15
C THR A 118 -1.63 2.14 5.61
N LYS A 119 -0.44 2.69 5.80
CA LYS A 119 0.83 2.04 5.41
C LYS A 119 1.06 0.76 6.21
N SER A 120 0.92 0.83 7.54
CA SER A 120 1.03 -0.33 8.45
C SER A 120 0.07 -1.45 8.05
N PHE A 121 -1.19 -1.10 7.75
CA PHE A 121 -2.16 -2.07 7.28
C PHE A 121 -1.75 -2.74 5.95
N CYS A 122 -1.20 -1.98 5.00
CA CYS A 122 -0.72 -2.53 3.74
C CYS A 122 0.55 -3.38 3.86
N SER A 123 1.44 -3.10 4.82
CA SER A 123 2.66 -3.90 5.04
C SER A 123 2.38 -5.18 5.83
N THR A 124 1.45 -5.14 6.79
CA THR A 124 1.13 -6.28 7.68
C THR A 124 0.22 -7.32 7.03
N SER A 125 -0.56 -6.95 6.01
CA SER A 125 -1.44 -7.90 5.35
C SER A 125 -0.64 -8.90 4.52
N THR A 126 -0.42 -10.11 5.04
CA THR A 126 0.32 -11.23 4.42
C THR A 126 -0.17 -11.59 3.00
N GLU A 127 -1.47 -11.39 2.75
CA GLU A 127 -2.13 -11.55 1.43
C GLU A 127 -1.80 -10.42 0.43
N VAL A 128 -1.40 -9.25 0.92
CA VAL A 128 -1.01 -8.06 0.14
C VAL A 128 0.51 -8.01 0.00
N ALA A 129 1.25 -8.58 0.95
CA ALA A 129 2.68 -8.83 0.85
C ALA A 129 3.05 -9.64 -0.41
N LYS A 130 2.18 -10.56 -0.83
CA LYS A 130 2.31 -11.36 -2.06
C LYS A 130 1.89 -10.63 -3.35
N ARG A 131 1.22 -9.47 -3.26
CA ARG A 131 0.74 -8.75 -4.46
C ARG A 131 1.84 -7.85 -5.05
N THR A 132 1.83 -7.74 -6.37
CA THR A 132 2.64 -6.81 -7.17
C THR A 132 2.37 -5.35 -6.77
N GLU A 133 3.24 -4.43 -7.20
CA GLU A 133 3.13 -2.98 -6.95
C GLU A 133 1.71 -2.42 -7.14
N PHE A 134 1.05 -2.85 -8.21
CA PHE A 134 -0.29 -2.44 -8.59
C PHE A 134 -1.35 -2.85 -7.55
N GLY A 135 -1.14 -3.98 -6.86
CA GLY A 135 -2.02 -4.45 -5.79
C GLY A 135 -1.99 -3.55 -4.55
N ILE A 136 -0.80 -3.07 -4.16
CA ILE A 136 -0.65 -2.19 -3.00
C ILE A 136 -1.20 -0.79 -3.32
N ARG A 137 -0.89 -0.25 -4.50
CA ARG A 137 -1.43 1.03 -4.98
C ARG A 137 -2.95 0.98 -5.12
N SER A 138 -3.51 -0.08 -5.69
CA SER A 138 -4.96 -0.19 -5.86
C SER A 138 -5.70 -0.32 -4.53
N LEU A 139 -5.14 -1.02 -3.53
CA LEU A 139 -5.72 -1.11 -2.20
C LEU A 139 -5.72 0.24 -1.47
N THR A 140 -4.59 0.95 -1.47
CA THR A 140 -4.47 2.27 -0.85
C THR A 140 -5.36 3.33 -1.52
N LEU A 141 -5.54 3.25 -2.84
CA LEU A 141 -6.53 4.07 -3.56
C LEU A 141 -7.96 3.75 -3.14
N LYS A 142 -8.31 2.47 -3.01
CA LYS A 142 -9.63 2.03 -2.52
C LYS A 142 -9.90 2.57 -1.11
N ILE A 143 -8.92 2.47 -0.21
CA ILE A 143 -9.01 2.99 1.16
C ILE A 143 -9.27 4.51 1.15
N GLY A 144 -8.51 5.27 0.36
CA GLY A 144 -8.72 6.72 0.25
C GLY A 144 -10.11 7.08 -0.23
N TYR A 145 -10.61 6.36 -1.23
CA TYR A 145 -11.99 6.54 -1.71
C TYR A 145 -13.02 6.22 -0.62
N SER A 146 -12.82 5.14 0.14
CA SER A 146 -13.68 4.78 1.28
C SER A 146 -13.70 5.87 2.35
N ILE A 147 -12.53 6.42 2.71
CA ILE A 147 -12.41 7.54 3.66
C ILE A 147 -13.14 8.79 3.15
N LYS A 148 -12.98 9.15 1.87
CA LYS A 148 -13.72 10.28 1.27
C LYS A 148 -15.23 10.10 1.39
N LYS A 149 -15.75 8.89 1.20
CA LYS A 149 -17.17 8.60 1.38
C LYS A 149 -17.61 8.72 2.83
N CYS A 150 -16.80 8.25 3.78
CA CYS A 150 -17.06 8.43 5.20
C CYS A 150 -17.13 9.90 5.60
N ILE A 151 -16.20 10.74 5.13
CA ILE A 151 -16.22 12.19 5.33
C ILE A 151 -17.50 12.81 4.77
N GLY A 152 -17.93 12.34 3.60
CA GLY A 152 -19.18 12.76 2.98
C GLY A 152 -20.42 12.52 3.82
N ILE A 153 -20.53 11.31 4.36
CA ILE A 153 -21.63 10.91 5.25
C ILE A 153 -21.61 11.78 6.51
N GLU A 154 -20.44 11.94 7.14
CA GLU A 154 -20.32 12.74 8.36
C GLU A 154 -20.61 14.22 8.14
N LYS A 155 -20.13 14.77 7.01
CA LYS A 155 -20.42 16.15 6.60
C LYS A 155 -21.92 16.38 6.50
N GLU A 156 -22.64 15.43 5.91
CA GLU A 156 -24.07 15.56 5.77
C GLU A 156 -24.80 15.49 7.11
N LEU A 157 -24.36 14.62 8.03
CA LEU A 157 -24.88 14.60 9.41
C LEU A 157 -24.63 15.92 10.13
N CYS A 158 -23.44 16.53 9.95
CA CYS A 158 -23.13 17.84 10.50
C CYS A 158 -24.06 18.92 9.94
N LEU A 159 -24.31 18.93 8.63
CA LEU A 159 -25.21 19.88 7.99
C LEU A 159 -26.66 19.74 8.48
N ARG A 160 -27.16 18.51 8.66
CA ARG A 160 -28.50 18.28 9.24
C ARG A 160 -28.61 18.74 10.69
N LYS A 161 -27.56 18.55 11.48
CA LYS A 161 -27.49 18.97 12.89
C LYS A 161 -27.19 20.46 13.07
N GLY A 162 -26.81 21.17 12.00
CA GLY A 162 -26.38 22.56 12.06
C GLY A 162 -24.97 22.78 12.64
N ASP A 163 -24.14 21.73 12.73
CA ASP A 163 -22.76 21.84 13.26
C ASP A 163 -21.79 22.27 12.14
N LEU A 164 -21.70 23.58 11.94
CA LEU A 164 -20.84 24.18 10.92
C LEU A 164 -19.35 24.06 11.26
N LYS A 165 -18.99 24.09 12.56
CA LYS A 165 -17.60 23.99 13.00
C LYS A 165 -16.99 22.64 12.62
N ARG A 166 -17.73 21.56 12.88
CA ARG A 166 -17.29 20.22 12.51
C ARG A 166 -17.21 20.02 11.01
N ASN A 167 -18.16 20.59 10.26
CA ASN A 167 -18.14 20.56 8.80
C ASN A 167 -16.87 21.23 8.22
N ASP A 168 -16.45 22.38 8.75
CA ASP A 168 -15.25 23.08 8.29
C ASP A 168 -13.98 22.25 8.53
N ILE A 169 -13.88 21.58 9.68
CA ILE A 169 -12.77 20.66 9.99
C ILE A 169 -12.72 19.50 8.97
N LEU A 170 -13.88 18.93 8.64
CA LEU A 170 -14.00 17.84 7.67
C LEU A 170 -13.64 18.29 6.25
N LEU A 171 -14.02 19.50 5.85
CA LEU A 171 -13.63 20.11 4.57
C LEU A 171 -12.12 20.34 4.51
N GLY A 172 -11.53 20.83 5.60
CA GLY A 172 -10.07 20.96 5.74
C GLY A 172 -9.38 19.62 5.54
N PHE A 173 -9.85 18.56 6.21
CA PHE A 173 -9.29 17.22 6.07
C PHE A 173 -9.46 16.67 4.64
N LEU A 174 -10.63 16.87 4.02
CA LEU A 174 -10.89 16.44 2.65
C LEU A 174 -9.93 17.11 1.66
N SER A 175 -9.68 18.41 1.82
CA SER A 175 -8.74 19.15 0.95
C SER A 175 -7.31 18.61 1.06
N ILE A 176 -6.85 18.33 2.29
CA ILE A 176 -5.53 17.73 2.54
C ILE A 176 -5.46 16.34 1.91
N LEU A 177 -6.52 15.55 2.04
CA LEU A 177 -6.60 14.22 1.46
C LEU A 177 -6.55 14.27 -0.07
N ASP A 178 -7.29 15.17 -0.72
CA ASP A 178 -7.22 15.32 -2.18
C ASP A 178 -5.84 15.73 -2.69
N LEU A 179 -5.14 16.59 -1.95
CA LEU A 179 -3.81 17.10 -2.34
C LEU A 179 -2.68 16.10 -2.07
N LYS A 180 -2.66 15.49 -0.88
CA LYS A 180 -1.48 14.76 -0.37
C LYS A 180 -1.61 13.25 -0.48
N TRP A 181 -2.82 12.70 -0.58
CA TRP A 181 -3.04 11.25 -0.52
C TRP A 181 -2.32 10.50 -1.65
N SER A 182 -2.49 10.94 -2.91
CA SER A 182 -1.88 10.31 -4.09
C SER A 182 -0.36 10.36 -4.04
N VAL A 183 0.22 11.48 -3.60
CA VAL A 183 1.67 11.68 -3.48
C VAL A 183 2.24 10.74 -2.42
N ARG A 184 1.68 10.76 -1.20
CA ARG A 184 2.15 9.94 -0.07
C ARG A 184 2.06 8.44 -0.36
N ILE A 185 1.02 8.01 -1.07
CA ILE A 185 0.83 6.61 -1.46
C ILE A 185 1.76 6.18 -2.58
N SER A 186 1.93 7.01 -3.60
CA SER A 186 2.81 6.68 -4.72
C SER A 186 4.26 6.52 -4.25
N SER A 187 4.73 7.43 -3.40
CA SER A 187 6.05 7.31 -2.77
C SER A 187 6.17 6.05 -1.91
N TYR A 188 5.13 5.70 -1.14
CA TYR A 188 5.14 4.50 -0.30
C TYR A 188 5.18 3.20 -1.10
N ALA A 189 4.37 3.10 -2.16
CA ALA A 189 4.36 1.92 -3.01
C ALA A 189 5.71 1.70 -3.71
N SER A 190 6.32 2.77 -4.23
CA SER A 190 7.66 2.71 -4.84
C SER A 190 8.75 2.34 -3.82
N ALA A 191 8.73 2.92 -2.62
CA ALA A 191 9.69 2.58 -1.56
C ALA A 191 9.57 1.11 -1.12
N THR A 192 8.33 0.63 -0.94
CA THR A 192 8.06 -0.77 -0.56
C THR A 192 8.57 -1.73 -1.62
N LEU A 193 8.40 -1.41 -2.91
CA LEU A 193 8.97 -2.19 -4.00
C LEU A 193 10.50 -2.22 -3.94
N GLN A 194 11.13 -1.05 -3.80
CA GLN A 194 12.58 -0.96 -3.79
C GLN A 194 13.16 -1.81 -2.64
N SER A 195 12.59 -1.72 -1.44
CA SER A 195 12.98 -2.57 -0.32
C SER A 195 12.76 -4.05 -0.62
N ARG A 196 11.66 -4.44 -1.31
CA ARG A 196 11.46 -5.84 -1.72
C ARG A 196 12.46 -6.31 -2.76
N LYS A 197 12.85 -5.45 -3.71
CA LYS A 197 13.89 -5.77 -4.71
C LYS A 197 15.27 -5.89 -4.07
N LEU A 198 15.56 -5.12 -3.03
CA LEU A 198 16.81 -5.23 -2.28
C LEU A 198 16.80 -6.44 -1.32
N ASN A 199 15.63 -6.80 -0.79
CA ASN A 199 15.45 -7.93 0.13
C ASN A 199 15.09 -9.25 -0.58
N SER A 200 14.83 -9.23 -1.88
CA SER A 200 14.80 -10.49 -2.63
C SER A 200 16.20 -11.05 -2.51
N VAL A 201 16.29 -12.23 -1.93
CA VAL A 201 17.54 -12.98 -1.85
C VAL A 201 18.00 -13.13 -3.29
N ASP A 202 18.89 -12.24 -3.74
CA ASP A 202 19.68 -12.51 -4.93
C ASP A 202 20.31 -13.86 -4.61
N SER A 203 19.93 -14.88 -5.38
CA SER A 203 20.51 -16.19 -5.27
C SER A 203 21.99 -16.02 -5.60
N LEU A 204 22.79 -15.73 -4.58
CA LEU A 204 24.23 -15.81 -4.69
C LEU A 204 24.49 -17.18 -5.32
N PRO A 205 25.28 -17.25 -6.40
CA PRO A 205 25.62 -18.53 -6.99
C PRO A 205 26.15 -19.42 -5.87
N ILE A 206 25.60 -20.64 -5.78
CA ILE A 206 25.90 -21.58 -4.70
C ILE A 206 27.43 -21.66 -4.58
N THR A 207 27.97 -21.56 -3.37
CA THR A 207 29.43 -21.58 -3.13
C THR A 207 30.09 -22.76 -3.85
N GLY A 208 29.40 -23.90 -3.95
CA GLY A 208 29.83 -25.07 -4.72
C GLY A 208 30.01 -24.84 -6.23
N ASP A 209 29.19 -24.01 -6.86
CA ASP A 209 29.31 -23.71 -8.30
C ASP A 209 30.45 -22.71 -8.57
N LEU A 210 30.70 -21.77 -7.63
CA LEU A 210 31.89 -20.92 -7.67
C LEU A 210 33.19 -21.74 -7.54
N ILE A 211 33.19 -22.73 -6.63
CA ILE A 211 34.34 -23.65 -6.46
C ILE A 211 34.58 -24.47 -7.73
N LYS A 212 33.52 -25.03 -8.33
CA LYS A 212 33.64 -25.78 -9.59
C LYS A 212 34.17 -24.90 -10.73
N LEU A 213 33.66 -23.67 -10.85
CA LEU A 213 34.10 -22.74 -11.87
C LEU A 213 35.58 -22.38 -11.67
N SER A 214 36.01 -22.06 -10.45
CA SER A 214 37.41 -21.79 -10.13
C SER A 214 38.33 -22.97 -10.49
N LYS A 215 37.95 -24.19 -10.10
CA LYS A 215 38.71 -25.40 -10.42
C LYS A 215 38.79 -25.66 -11.92
N SER A 216 37.70 -25.43 -12.67
CA SER A 216 37.73 -25.56 -14.14
C SER A 216 38.62 -24.52 -14.82
N LEU A 217 38.65 -23.29 -14.29
CA LEU A 217 39.54 -22.24 -14.80
C LEU A 217 41.00 -22.58 -14.54
N GLU A 218 41.33 -23.13 -13.36
CA GLU A 218 42.68 -23.60 -13.03
C GLU A 218 43.11 -24.76 -13.94
N PHE A 219 42.23 -25.73 -14.18
CA PHE A 219 42.49 -26.83 -15.09
C PHE A 219 42.79 -26.34 -16.52
N MET A 220 41.97 -25.43 -17.06
CA MET A 220 42.17 -24.88 -18.40
C MET A 220 43.46 -24.04 -18.52
N ILE A 221 43.86 -23.33 -17.45
CA ILE A 221 45.13 -22.59 -17.40
C ILE A 221 46.31 -23.58 -17.42
N GLU A 222 46.22 -24.69 -16.69
CA GLU A 222 47.25 -25.73 -16.64
C GLU A 222 47.40 -26.45 -18.00
N GLU A 223 46.29 -26.73 -18.66
CA GLU A 223 46.23 -27.38 -19.98
C GLU A 223 46.79 -26.49 -21.09
N THR A 224 46.34 -25.24 -21.20
CA THR A 224 46.88 -24.26 -22.16
C THR A 224 48.37 -23.94 -21.93
N LYS A 225 48.83 -23.99 -20.68
CA LYS A 225 50.25 -23.84 -20.33
C LYS A 225 51.09 -25.07 -20.69
N ASN A 226 50.55 -26.28 -20.57
CA ASN A 226 51.30 -27.52 -20.79
C ASN A 226 51.24 -28.03 -22.24
N ASP A 227 50.08 -28.03 -22.88
CA ASP A 227 49.92 -28.61 -24.21
C ASP A 227 50.21 -27.63 -25.35
N ASP A 228 49.71 -26.40 -25.22
CA ASP A 228 49.76 -25.42 -26.29
C ASP A 228 51.06 -24.61 -26.31
N MET A 229 51.51 -24.15 -25.13
CA MET A 229 52.69 -23.32 -25.00
C MET A 229 54.03 -24.06 -25.17
N LYS A 230 54.07 -25.38 -24.90
CA LYS A 230 55.26 -26.22 -25.12
C LYS A 230 55.40 -26.70 -26.57
N ARG A 231 54.31 -26.77 -27.34
CA ARG A 231 54.30 -27.31 -28.71
C ARG A 231 54.34 -26.23 -29.80
N LYS A 232 53.58 -25.14 -29.68
CA LYS A 232 53.59 -24.00 -30.64
C LYS A 232 53.17 -22.69 -29.97
N LYS A 233 54.07 -21.70 -29.92
CA LYS A 233 53.74 -20.33 -29.50
C LYS A 233 52.94 -19.60 -30.58
N SER A 234 51.61 -19.76 -30.56
CA SER A 234 50.68 -19.01 -31.42
C SER A 234 50.14 -17.76 -30.68
N SER A 235 49.84 -16.69 -31.42
CA SER A 235 49.22 -15.47 -30.88
C SER A 235 47.82 -15.71 -30.30
N GLN A 236 47.13 -16.75 -30.79
CA GLN A 236 45.81 -17.15 -30.33
C GLN A 236 45.86 -17.63 -28.86
N ASN A 237 46.84 -18.47 -28.54
CA ASN A 237 46.99 -19.13 -27.23
C ASN A 237 47.31 -18.11 -26.12
N TRP A 238 48.05 -17.05 -26.44
CA TRP A 238 48.31 -15.95 -25.51
C TRP A 238 47.06 -15.11 -25.22
N SER A 239 46.19 -14.92 -26.22
CA SER A 239 44.93 -14.20 -26.03
C SER A 239 43.97 -15.00 -25.14
N GLU A 240 43.90 -16.32 -25.36
CA GLU A 240 43.10 -17.22 -24.53
C GLU A 240 43.62 -17.27 -23.08
N LEU A 241 44.93 -17.44 -22.89
CA LEU A 241 45.54 -17.41 -21.56
C LEU A 241 45.28 -16.08 -20.83
N LYS A 242 45.36 -14.95 -21.53
CA LYS A 242 45.03 -13.62 -20.98
C LYS A 242 43.57 -13.54 -20.52
N SER A 243 42.65 -14.08 -21.31
CA SER A 243 41.23 -14.09 -20.97
C SER A 243 40.92 -14.97 -19.75
N LEU A 244 41.59 -16.12 -19.63
CA LEU A 244 41.45 -17.07 -18.52
C LEU A 244 42.08 -16.54 -17.22
N THR A 245 43.24 -15.87 -17.30
CA THR A 245 43.85 -15.23 -16.13
C THR A 245 43.05 -14.01 -15.67
N LEU A 246 42.47 -13.25 -16.60
CA LEU A 246 41.57 -12.16 -16.27
C LEU A 246 40.30 -12.67 -15.57
N SER A 247 39.63 -13.70 -16.11
CA SER A 247 38.44 -14.27 -15.48
C SER A 247 38.74 -14.81 -14.09
N ARG A 248 39.91 -15.43 -13.86
CA ARG A 248 40.36 -15.85 -12.53
C ARG A 248 40.49 -14.67 -11.56
N SER A 249 41.03 -13.53 -12.00
CA SER A 249 41.20 -12.35 -11.13
C SER A 249 39.88 -11.75 -10.64
N PHE A 250 38.78 -11.97 -11.36
CA PHE A 250 37.43 -11.57 -10.93
C PHE A 250 36.81 -12.53 -9.91
N PHE A 251 37.29 -13.78 -9.83
CA PHE A 251 36.83 -14.80 -8.87
C PHE A 251 37.97 -15.28 -7.97
N PRO A 252 38.60 -14.40 -7.16
CA PRO A 252 39.67 -14.80 -6.27
C PRO A 252 39.12 -15.64 -5.13
N MET A 253 39.49 -16.92 -5.10
CA MET A 253 39.33 -17.75 -3.91
C MET A 253 40.28 -17.19 -2.84
N LYS A 254 39.72 -16.50 -1.83
CA LYS A 254 40.46 -16.25 -0.59
C LYS A 254 40.49 -17.57 0.19
N GLU A 255 41.60 -18.29 0.13
CA GLU A 255 41.88 -19.44 1.01
C GLU A 255 41.95 -19.04 2.51
N ASP A 256 41.88 -17.76 2.85
CA ASP A 256 42.12 -17.24 4.21
C ASP A 256 40.90 -17.18 5.16
N GLN A 257 39.74 -17.77 4.84
CA GLN A 257 38.58 -17.75 5.76
C GLN A 257 38.52 -18.95 6.73
N GLU A 258 39.44 -19.92 6.65
CA GLU A 258 39.54 -21.02 7.63
C GLU A 258 40.15 -20.61 8.99
N LYS A 259 40.48 -19.32 9.23
CA LYS A 259 41.02 -18.83 10.51
C LYS A 259 40.10 -17.93 11.34
N LEU A 260 38.80 -17.86 11.02
CA LEU A 260 37.83 -17.03 11.76
C LEU A 260 36.72 -17.83 12.47
N GLN A 261 36.93 -19.13 12.70
CA GLN A 261 36.04 -19.98 13.52
C GLN A 261 36.78 -20.82 14.57
N GLU A 262 37.85 -20.28 15.15
CA GLU A 262 38.31 -20.68 16.49
C GLU A 262 38.06 -19.55 17.50
#